data_AF-A0A954U8X9-F1
#
_entry.id   AF-A0A954U8X9-F1
#
_cell.length_a   1.000
_cell.length_b   1.000
_cell.length_c   1.000
_cell.angle_alpha   90.00
_cell.angle_beta   90.00
_cell.angle_gamma   90.00
#
_symmetry.space_group_name_H-M   'P 1'
#
loop_
_entity.id
_entity.type
_entity.pdbx_description
1 polymer ?
#
loop_
_entity_poly.entity_id
_entity_poly.type
_entity_poly.pdbx_seq_one_letter_code
_entity_poly.pdbx_strand_id
1 'polypeptide(L)'
;MSTFNVDQDRIVLTGQSMGGTGTTYLCCRYPDLFAAGIPLASTYGHLTLLENLRHVPMFYVQGADDWPIYAQDGPIRIVRRL
;
A
#
# COMPACT_ATOMS: atom_id res chain seq x y z
N MET A 1 -27.49 1.61 -11.03
CA MET A 1 -27.75 1.78 -9.58
C MET A 1 -26.68 1.03 -8.82
N SER A 2 -26.07 1.63 -7.80
CA SER A 2 -25.15 0.92 -6.90
C SER A 2 -25.95 -0.09 -6.04
N THR A 3 -25.38 -1.27 -5.83
CA THR A 3 -26.03 -2.36 -5.09
C THR A 3 -25.97 -2.15 -3.56
N PHE A 4 -25.08 -1.28 -3.09
CA PHE A 4 -24.81 -1.02 -1.68
C PHE A 4 -24.60 0.47 -1.41
N ASN A 5 -24.88 0.91 -0.18
CA ASN A 5 -24.61 2.28 0.30
C ASN A 5 -23.17 2.43 0.77
N VAL A 6 -22.22 2.42 -0.19
CA VAL A 6 -20.78 2.57 0.08
C VAL A 6 -20.40 4.04 -0.03
N ASP A 7 -19.79 4.56 1.02
CA ASP A 7 -19.13 5.87 0.98
C ASP A 7 -17.86 5.77 0.12
N GLN A 8 -17.88 6.45 -1.02
CA GLN A 8 -16.78 6.40 -1.99
C GLN A 8 -15.52 7.11 -1.49
N ASP A 9 -15.65 8.06 -0.56
CA ASP A 9 -14.52 8.83 -0.02
C ASP A 9 -13.81 8.08 1.12
N ARG A 10 -14.29 6.90 1.51
CA ARG A 10 -13.78 6.11 2.64
C ARG A 10 -13.42 4.66 2.27
N ILE A 11 -13.02 4.43 1.03
CA ILE A 11 -12.55 3.13 0.55
C ILE A 11 -11.10 2.90 0.99
N VAL A 12 -10.85 1.88 1.81
CA VAL A 12 -9.50 1.48 2.26
C VAL A 12 -9.11 0.17 1.59
N LEU A 13 -7.89 0.10 1.04
CA LEU A 13 -7.38 -1.10 0.41
C LEU A 13 -6.40 -1.84 1.33
N THR A 14 -6.53 -3.16 1.41
CA THR A 14 -5.63 -4.01 2.18
C THR A 14 -5.46 -5.38 1.54
N GLY A 15 -4.37 -6.07 1.89
CA GLY A 15 -4.08 -7.42 1.46
C GLY A 15 -2.78 -7.92 2.10
N GLN A 16 -2.62 -9.24 2.13
CA GLN A 16 -1.46 -9.92 2.73
C GLN A 16 -0.59 -10.58 1.66
N SER A 17 0.73 -10.58 1.88
CA SER A 17 1.72 -11.18 0.97
C SER A 17 1.63 -10.56 -0.44
N MET A 18 1.35 -11.37 -1.47
CA MET A 18 1.07 -10.89 -2.81
C MET A 18 -0.06 -9.84 -2.83
N GLY A 19 -1.05 -9.96 -1.96
CA GLY A 19 -2.11 -8.96 -1.78
C GLY A 19 -1.63 -7.65 -1.15
N GLY A 20 -0.61 -7.69 -0.30
CA GLY A 20 0.02 -6.49 0.26
C GLY A 20 0.85 -5.76 -0.79
N THR A 21 1.57 -6.51 -1.62
CA THR A 21 2.25 -5.96 -2.82
C THR A 21 1.23 -5.34 -3.77
N GLY A 22 0.12 -6.02 -4.01
CA GLY A 22 -0.99 -5.53 -4.82
C GLY A 22 -1.65 -4.26 -4.25
N THR A 23 -1.80 -4.19 -2.92
CA THR A 23 -2.31 -3.00 -2.23
C THR A 23 -1.43 -1.78 -2.53
N THR A 24 -0.11 -1.92 -2.33
CA THR A 24 0.83 -0.83 -2.64
C THR A 24 0.76 -0.45 -4.12
N TYR A 25 0.78 -1.43 -5.02
CA TYR A 25 0.71 -1.17 -6.47
C TYR A 25 -0.57 -0.41 -6.87
N LEU A 26 -1.74 -0.84 -6.38
CA LEU A 26 -3.01 -0.22 -6.73
C LEU A 26 -3.15 1.18 -6.13
N CYS A 27 -2.71 1.41 -4.89
CA CYS A 27 -2.64 2.76 -4.33
C CYS A 27 -1.71 3.67 -5.13
N CYS A 28 -0.56 3.18 -5.61
CA CYS A 28 0.31 3.98 -6.48
C CYS A 28 -0.32 4.25 -7.86
N ARG A 29 -1.00 3.25 -8.43
CA ARG A 29 -1.56 3.31 -9.80
C ARG A 29 -2.83 4.14 -9.87
N TYR A 30 -3.63 4.12 -8.80
CA TYR A 30 -4.93 4.78 -8.69
C TYR A 30 -5.02 5.54 -7.34
N PRO A 31 -4.18 6.57 -7.12
CA PRO A 31 -4.07 7.23 -5.82
C PRO A 31 -5.36 7.92 -5.36
N ASP A 32 -6.21 8.34 -6.29
CA ASP A 32 -7.46 9.04 -5.99
C ASP A 32 -8.64 8.09 -5.67
N LEU A 33 -8.47 6.78 -5.83
CA LEU A 33 -9.53 5.79 -5.60
C LEU A 33 -9.63 5.37 -4.12
N PHE A 34 -8.53 5.50 -3.38
CA PHE A 34 -8.41 4.95 -2.03
C PHE A 34 -8.12 6.03 -1.02
N ALA A 35 -8.89 6.04 0.07
CA ALA A 35 -8.67 6.91 1.21
C ALA A 35 -7.41 6.53 2.00
N ALA A 36 -7.03 5.24 1.98
CA ALA A 36 -5.79 4.74 2.60
C ALA A 36 -5.43 3.33 2.09
N GLY A 37 -4.17 2.94 2.27
CA GLY A 37 -3.66 1.59 2.01
C GLY A 37 -3.02 0.94 3.25
N ILE A 38 -3.36 -0.32 3.52
CA ILE A 38 -2.78 -1.13 4.61
C ILE A 38 -2.18 -2.41 4.03
N PRO A 39 -0.98 -2.38 3.45
CA PRO A 39 -0.30 -3.55 2.93
C PRO A 39 0.33 -4.39 4.06
N LEU A 40 0.06 -5.69 4.09
CA LEU A 40 0.61 -6.64 5.05
C LEU A 40 1.59 -7.60 4.38
N ALA A 41 2.70 -7.92 5.05
CA ALA A 41 3.69 -8.92 4.58
C ALA A 41 4.15 -8.67 3.12
N SER A 42 4.34 -7.41 2.75
CA SER A 42 4.39 -6.98 1.34
C SER A 42 5.80 -6.79 0.80
N THR A 43 5.94 -6.92 -0.51
CA THR A 43 7.12 -6.44 -1.25
C THR A 43 6.78 -5.15 -1.99
N TYR A 44 7.78 -4.31 -2.25
CA TYR A 44 7.63 -3.05 -2.98
C TYR A 44 8.65 -2.97 -4.11
N GLY A 45 8.19 -3.18 -5.34
CA GLY A 45 9.02 -3.18 -6.55
C GLY A 45 8.77 -2.01 -7.49
N HIS A 46 7.62 -1.33 -7.39
CA HIS A 46 7.20 -0.29 -8.33
C HIS A 46 7.66 1.10 -7.89
N LEU A 47 8.96 1.24 -7.64
CA LEU A 47 9.54 2.46 -7.06
C LEU A 47 9.36 3.71 -7.93
N THR A 48 9.04 3.55 -9.21
CA THR A 48 8.78 4.65 -10.17
C THR A 48 7.42 5.31 -9.97
N LEU A 49 6.46 4.65 -9.31
CA LEU A 49 5.13 5.19 -9.06
C LEU A 49 4.97 5.73 -7.63
N LEU A 50 6.02 5.68 -6.82
CA LEU A 50 5.92 6.03 -5.40
C LEU A 50 5.49 7.48 -5.18
N GLU A 51 5.91 8.43 -6.03
CA GLU A 51 5.53 9.85 -5.90
C GLU A 51 4.01 10.05 -5.83
N ASN A 52 3.23 9.15 -6.45
CA ASN A 52 1.77 9.20 -6.41
C ASN A 52 1.19 8.96 -5.00
N LEU A 53 1.95 8.31 -4.10
CA LEU A 53 1.53 8.07 -2.71
C LEU A 53 1.70 9.28 -1.79
N ARG A 54 2.24 10.41 -2.26
CA ARG A 54 2.45 11.60 -1.42
C ARG A 54 1.21 12.11 -0.70
N HIS A 55 0.03 11.81 -1.24
CA HIS A 55 -1.25 12.23 -0.69
C HIS A 55 -2.11 11.06 -0.18
N VAL A 56 -1.60 9.83 -0.25
CA VAL A 56 -2.34 8.62 0.16
C VAL A 56 -1.75 8.12 1.49
N PRO A 57 -2.52 8.14 2.59
CA PRO A 57 -2.08 7.55 3.85
C PRO A 57 -1.78 6.05 3.69
N MET A 58 -0.58 5.63 4.09
CA MET A 58 -0.14 4.23 4.03
C MET A 58 0.28 3.72 5.41
N PHE A 59 -0.23 2.55 5.82
CA PHE A 59 0.19 1.85 7.04
C PHE A 59 0.75 0.47 6.71
N TYR A 60 2.08 0.39 6.59
CA TYR A 60 2.79 -0.86 6.31
C TYR A 60 2.90 -1.72 7.56
N VAL A 61 2.49 -2.98 7.47
CA VAL A 61 2.57 -3.97 8.56
C VAL A 61 3.41 -5.16 8.11
N GLN A 62 4.45 -5.47 8.86
CA GLN A 62 5.40 -6.54 8.54
C GLN A 62 5.83 -7.27 9.81
N GLY A 63 5.97 -8.60 9.74
CA GLY A 63 6.59 -9.37 10.80
C GLY A 63 8.10 -9.15 10.82
N ALA A 64 8.68 -8.98 12.01
CA ALA A 64 10.12 -8.71 12.16
C ALA A 64 11.01 -9.83 11.61
N ASP A 65 10.54 -11.08 11.67
CA ASP A 65 11.27 -12.27 11.21
C ASP A 65 10.78 -12.80 9.85
N ASP A 66 9.96 -12.04 9.12
CA ASP A 66 9.41 -12.45 7.83
C ASP A 66 10.47 -12.30 6.71
N TRP A 67 10.81 -13.40 6.05
CA TRP A 67 11.80 -13.46 4.97
C TRP A 67 11.10 -13.32 3.60
N PRO A 68 11.61 -12.53 2.63
CA PRO A 68 12.99 -12.02 2.51
C PRO A 68 13.22 -10.56 2.97
N ILE A 69 14.50 -10.18 3.01
CA ILE A 69 15.15 -8.97 3.61
C ILE A 69 14.44 -7.61 3.46
N TYR A 70 13.45 -7.47 2.56
CA TYR A 70 12.63 -6.26 2.43
C TYR A 70 11.91 -5.90 3.74
N ALA A 71 11.68 -6.89 4.61
CA ALA A 71 11.10 -6.70 5.94
C ALA A 71 12.04 -6.06 6.97
N GLN A 72 13.37 -6.27 6.84
CA GLN A 72 14.34 -5.82 7.86
C GLN A 72 14.48 -4.30 7.88
N ASP A 73 14.53 -3.68 6.69
CA ASP A 73 14.59 -2.23 6.56
C ASP A 73 13.18 -1.60 6.54
N GLY A 74 12.12 -2.41 6.51
CA GLY A 74 10.75 -1.95 6.34
C GLY A 74 10.56 -1.01 5.14
N PRO A 75 9.49 -0.19 5.13
CA PRO A 75 9.25 0.74 4.02
C PRO A 75 10.25 1.91 4.00
N ILE A 76 11.34 1.92 4.79
CA ILE A 76 12.30 3.04 4.90
C ILE A 76 12.82 3.49 3.53
N ARG A 77 13.01 2.55 2.58
CA ARG A 77 13.42 2.86 1.20
C ARG A 77 12.37 3.65 0.42
N ILE A 78 11.09 3.46 0.73
CA ILE A 78 9.97 4.25 0.19
C ILE A 78 9.97 5.64 0.82
N VAL A 79 10.04 5.74 2.15
CA VAL A 79 9.92 7.02 2.86
C VAL A 79 11.07 7.98 2.51
N ARG A 80 12.28 7.48 2.23
CA ARG A 80 13.42 8.30 1.79
C ARG A 80 13.27 8.92 0.40
N ARG A 81 12.27 8.49 -0.38
CA ARG A 81 12.03 8.90 -1.77
C ARG A 81 10.81 9.79 -1.94
N LEU A 82 9.97 9.89 -0.92
CA LEU A 82 8.79 10.78 -0.86
C LEU A 82 9.20 12.14 -0.28
#